data_AF-A0A6P1NXS7-F1
#
_entry.id   AF-A0A6P1NXS7-F1
#
_cell.length_a   1.000
_cell.length_b   1.000
_cell.length_c   1.000
_cell.angle_alpha   90.00
_cell.angle_beta   90.00
_cell.angle_gamma   90.00
#
_symmetry.space_group_name_H-M   'P 1'
#
loop_
_entity.id
_entity.type
_entity.pdbx_description
1 polymer ?
#
loop_
_entity_poly.entity_id
_entity_poly.type
_entity_poly.pdbx_seq_one_letter_code
_entity_poly.pdbx_strand_id
1 'polypeptide(L)'
;MDDGGLGTPQPAFEADQRKFAAAQFQSGNISLPGLWTYYYGIGGSIDQLCVDAYLHELMELAPLQMDLIQTAIKEITADGP
;
A
#
# COMPACT_ATOMS: atom_id res chain seq x y z
N MET A 1 -38.16 -4.72 -0.82
CA MET A 1 -37.34 -4.05 -1.84
C MET A 1 -36.75 -2.87 -1.09
N ASP A 2 -35.66 -3.14 -0.37
CA ASP A 2 -35.01 -2.26 0.62
C ASP A 2 -33.87 -3.14 1.22
N ASP A 3 -32.65 -3.11 0.69
CA ASP A 3 -31.58 -2.10 0.72
C ASP A 3 -30.64 -2.27 1.93
N GLY A 4 -29.34 -2.41 1.63
CA GLY A 4 -28.28 -2.00 2.54
C GLY A 4 -27.58 -3.11 3.32
N GLY A 5 -26.78 -3.92 2.62
CA GLY A 5 -25.73 -4.72 3.26
C GLY A 5 -24.71 -3.81 3.96
N LEU A 6 -24.85 -3.66 5.28
CA LEU A 6 -23.81 -3.12 6.13
C LEU A 6 -22.75 -4.21 6.31
N GLY A 7 -21.80 -4.23 5.39
CA GLY A 7 -20.57 -4.99 5.52
C GLY A 7 -19.93 -4.65 6.86
N THR A 8 -19.76 -5.67 7.69
CA THR A 8 -19.06 -5.58 8.96
C THR A 8 -17.67 -5.00 8.75
N PRO A 9 -17.16 -4.17 9.69
CA PRO A 9 -15.82 -3.62 9.60
C PRO A 9 -14.85 -4.80 9.52
N GLN A 10 -13.87 -4.71 8.61
CA GLN A 10 -12.87 -5.75 8.38
C GLN A 10 -11.49 -5.28 8.89
N PRO A 11 -11.33 -5.08 10.21
CA PRO A 11 -10.05 -4.62 10.79
C PRO A 11 -8.93 -5.68 10.69
N ALA A 12 -9.27 -6.94 10.43
CA ALA A 12 -8.28 -8.00 10.25
C ALA A 12 -7.52 -7.87 8.91
N PHE A 13 -8.24 -7.56 7.82
CA PHE A 13 -7.66 -7.51 6.47
C PHE A 13 -6.71 -6.32 6.29
N GLU A 14 -6.95 -5.20 6.99
CA GLU A 14 -6.12 -3.99 6.92
C GLU A 14 -4.75 -4.19 7.59
N ALA A 15 -4.71 -4.86 8.75
CA ALA A 15 -3.47 -5.20 9.43
C ALA A 15 -2.59 -6.19 8.63
N ASP A 16 -3.23 -7.10 7.87
CA ASP A 16 -2.56 -8.03 6.98
C ASP A 16 -1.96 -7.33 5.75
N GLN A 17 -2.61 -6.29 5.22
CA GLN A 17 -2.11 -5.54 4.06
C GLN A 17 -0.81 -4.78 4.35
N ARG A 18 -0.70 -4.13 5.52
CA ARG A 18 0.53 -3.41 5.90
C ARG A 18 1.73 -4.35 6.00
N LYS A 19 1.56 -5.49 6.66
CA LYS A 19 2.60 -6.54 6.78
C LYS A 19 3.00 -7.10 5.42
N PHE A 20 2.02 -7.35 4.56
CA PHE A 20 2.26 -7.89 3.22
C PHE A 20 3.00 -6.91 2.32
N ALA A 21 2.67 -5.62 2.38
CA ALA A 21 3.38 -4.56 1.67
C ALA A 21 4.83 -4.41 2.18
N ALA A 22 5.02 -4.40 3.51
CA ALA A 22 6.34 -4.36 4.13
C ALA A 22 7.23 -5.54 3.68
N ALA A 23 6.69 -6.76 3.70
CA ALA A 23 7.43 -7.95 3.28
C ALA A 23 7.84 -7.90 1.80
N GLN A 24 6.93 -7.50 0.91
CA GLN A 24 7.25 -7.39 -0.52
C GLN A 24 8.28 -6.29 -0.78
N PHE A 25 8.13 -5.13 -0.16
CA PHE A 25 9.10 -4.04 -0.29
C PHE A 25 10.51 -4.47 0.14
N GLN A 26 10.63 -5.16 1.28
CA GLN A 26 11.89 -5.69 1.78
C GLN A 26 12.50 -6.77 0.86
N SER A 27 11.66 -7.63 0.27
CA SER A 27 12.13 -8.71 -0.62
C SER A 27 12.42 -8.29 -2.06
N GLY A 28 11.75 -7.24 -2.56
CA GLY A 28 11.72 -6.85 -3.97
C GLY A 28 12.89 -5.98 -4.42
N ASN A 29 13.83 -5.65 -3.54
CA ASN A 29 14.94 -4.72 -3.80
C ASN A 29 14.47 -3.37 -4.40
N ILE A 30 13.28 -2.92 -3.98
CA ILE A 30 12.65 -1.70 -4.47
C ILE A 30 13.23 -0.52 -3.69
N SER A 31 13.67 0.52 -4.40
CA SER A 31 14.08 1.75 -3.72
C SER A 31 12.85 2.54 -3.25
N LEU A 32 12.88 3.08 -2.02
CA LEU A 32 11.81 3.93 -1.49
C LEU A 32 11.48 5.12 -2.43
N PRO A 33 12.47 5.88 -2.97
CA PRO A 33 12.17 6.96 -3.92
C PRO A 33 11.47 6.48 -5.19
N GLY A 34 11.86 5.30 -5.71
CA GLY A 34 11.23 4.71 -6.90
C GLY A 34 9.80 4.27 -6.64
N LEU A 35 9.55 3.59 -5.52
CA LEU A 35 8.20 3.22 -5.09
C LEU A 35 7.32 4.46 -4.94
N TRP A 36 7.78 5.47 -4.20
CA TRP A 36 7.02 6.69 -3.98
C TRP A 36 6.71 7.43 -5.28
N THR A 37 7.67 7.53 -6.19
CA THR A 37 7.48 8.17 -7.50
C THR A 37 6.41 7.47 -8.33
N TYR A 38 6.44 6.13 -8.38
CA TYR A 38 5.44 5.35 -9.11
C TYR A 38 4.05 5.50 -8.48
N TYR A 39 3.97 5.29 -7.16
CA TYR A 39 2.76 5.48 -6.36
C TYR A 39 2.13 6.85 -6.60
N TYR A 40 2.94 7.92 -6.62
CA TYR A 40 2.46 9.28 -6.89
C TYR A 40 1.93 9.42 -8.33
N GLY A 41 2.60 8.78 -9.30
CA GLY A 41 2.18 8.75 -10.70
C GLY A 41 0.82 8.08 -10.95
N ILE A 42 0.43 7.11 -10.12
CA ILE A 42 -0.86 6.40 -10.21
C ILE A 42 -1.97 7.00 -9.33
N GLY A 43 -1.77 8.21 -8.79
CA GLY A 43 -2.78 8.93 -8.02
C GLY A 43 -2.53 8.96 -6.51
N GLY A 44 -1.36 8.50 -6.07
CA GLY A 44 -0.89 8.68 -4.70
C GLY A 44 -0.74 10.16 -4.33
N SER A 45 -1.06 10.50 -3.09
CA SER A 45 -1.09 11.90 -2.63
C SER A 45 -0.36 12.16 -1.31
N ILE A 46 0.22 11.12 -0.69
CA ILE A 46 0.95 11.27 0.58
C ILE A 46 2.46 11.45 0.34
N ASP A 47 3.11 12.07 1.31
CA ASP A 47 4.54 12.30 1.30
C ASP A 47 5.34 11.00 1.41
N GLN A 48 6.56 11.02 0.88
CA GLN A 48 7.48 9.88 0.92
C GLN A 48 7.76 9.38 2.34
N LEU A 49 7.78 10.29 3.33
CA LEU A 49 7.96 9.94 4.73
C LEU A 49 6.79 9.11 5.28
N CYS A 50 5.55 9.41 4.87
CA CYS A 50 4.37 8.65 5.29
C CYS A 50 4.37 7.25 4.67
N VAL A 51 4.81 7.12 3.42
CA VAL A 51 5.03 5.82 2.77
C VAL A 51 6.09 5.02 3.52
N ASP A 52 7.21 5.63 3.89
CA ASP A 52 8.28 4.98 4.66
C ASP A 52 7.77 4.49 6.03
N ALA A 53 7.03 5.33 6.77
CA ALA A 53 6.45 4.96 8.05
C ALA A 53 5.45 3.80 7.93
N TYR A 54 4.63 3.78 6.88
CA TYR A 54 3.71 2.68 6.60
C TYR A 54 4.44 1.36 6.34
N LEU A 55 5.49 1.37 5.52
CA LEU A 55 6.28 0.19 5.17
C LEU A 55 7.09 -0.36 6.36
N HIS A 56 7.40 0.48 7.34
CA HIS A 56 8.03 0.07 8.60
C HIS A 56 7.02 -0.22 9.72
N GLU A 57 5.73 -0.34 9.37
CA GLU A 57 4.64 -0.64 10.30
C GLU A 57 4.45 0.39 11.42
N LEU A 58 4.99 1.60 11.25
CA LEU A 58 4.92 2.71 12.22
C LEU A 58 3.63 3.52 12.09
N MET A 59 2.91 3.39 10.98
CA MET A 59 1.72 4.16 10.66
C MET A 59 0.72 3.34 9.84
N GLU A 60 -0.57 3.65 10.02
CA GLU A 60 -1.64 3.19 9.13
C GLU A 60 -2.08 4.33 8.21
N LEU A 61 -2.40 4.00 6.97
CA LEU A 61 -2.81 4.96 5.95
C LEU A 61 -4.28 4.73 5.61
N ALA A 62 -4.88 5.69 4.91
CA ALA A 62 -6.23 5.48 4.37
C ALA A 62 -6.24 4.28 3.40
N PRO A 63 -7.32 3.47 3.36
CA PRO A 63 -7.37 2.24 2.55
C PRO A 63 -7.00 2.42 1.07
N LEU A 64 -7.42 3.53 0.47
CA LEU A 64 -7.06 3.87 -0.90
C LEU A 64 -5.54 4.03 -1.09
N GLN A 65 -4.86 4.63 -0.12
CA GLN A 65 -3.41 4.83 -0.19
C GLN A 65 -2.67 3.50 -0.03
N MET A 66 -3.17 2.62 0.83
CA MET A 66 -2.64 1.27 1.01
C MET A 66 -2.75 0.45 -0.28
N ASP A 67 -3.89 0.51 -0.96
CA ASP A 67 -4.14 -0.19 -2.22
C ASP A 67 -3.25 0.33 -3.36
N LEU A 68 -3.05 1.65 -3.45
CA LEU A 68 -2.12 2.25 -4.41
C LEU A 68 -0.67 1.85 -4.16
N ILE A 69 -0.21 1.85 -2.89
CA ILE A 69 1.14 1.38 -2.55
C ILE A 69 1.30 -0.10 -2.93
N GLN A 70 0.29 -0.91 -2.62
CA GLN A 70 0.30 -2.34 -2.94
C GLN A 70 0.32 -2.59 -4.46
N THR A 71 -0.38 -1.77 -5.24
CA THR A 71 -0.38 -1.81 -6.70
C THR A 71 0.99 -1.42 -7.24
N ALA A 72 1.56 -0.30 -6.78
CA ALA A 72 2.89 0.14 -7.19
C ALA A 72 3.98 -0.91 -6.91
N ILE A 73 3.97 -1.54 -5.73
CA ILE A 73 4.91 -2.64 -5.40
C ILE A 73 4.77 -3.80 -6.38
N LYS A 74 3.52 -4.22 -6.67
CA LYS A 74 3.25 -5.34 -7.59
C LYS A 74 3.73 -5.02 -9.00
N GLU A 75 3.41 -3.84 -9.52
CA GLU A 75 3.76 -3.44 -10.89
C GLU A 75 5.27 -3.25 -11.05
N ILE A 76 5.95 -2.63 -10.09
CA ILE A 76 7.42 -2.50 -10.11
C ILE A 76 8.10 -3.88 -10.07
N THR A 77 7.58 -4.81 -9.26
CA THR A 77 8.18 -6.15 -9.14
C THR A 77 7.86 -7.02 -10.36
N ALA A 78 6.71 -6.80 -11.01
CA ALA A 78 6.35 -7.47 -12.25
C ALA A 78 7.11 -6.95 -13.48
N ASP A 79 7.65 -5.73 -13.40
CA ASP A 79 8.45 -5.07 -14.45
C ASP A 79 9.98 -5.28 -14.28
N GLY A 80 10.43 -5.95 -13.20
CA GLY A 80 11.80 -6.43 -13.03
C GLY A 80 12.13 -7.61 -13.98
N PRO A 81 13.41 -7.84 -14.34
CA PRO A 81 13.85 -8.51 -15.57
C PRO A 81 13.28 -9.91 -15.86
#